data_AF-A0A075GER5-F1
#
_entry.id   AF-A0A075GER5-F1
#
_cell.length_a   1.000
_cell.length_b   1.000
_cell.length_c   1.000
_cell.angle_alpha   90.00
_cell.angle_beta   90.00
_cell.angle_gamma   90.00
#
_symmetry.space_group_name_H-M   'P 1'
#
loop_
_entity.id
_entity.type
_entity.pdbx_description
1 polymer ?
#
loop_
_entity_poly.entity_id
_entity_poly.type
_entity_poly.pdbx_seq_one_letter_code
_entity_poly.pdbx_strand_id
1 'polypeptide(L)'
;MKGAFQISSNEWPEEGELLICTVRSVKENGAYLNLEGYEGRTGFVFIGEVASGWVKNIGTHLREGQRVVAKAIQVKRDKERIELSIKSVSEERKRDTLQSWKNRKRARQIMRVVAERVGWDEDRTNAVCDEMREVFGTLYGALEECALSESALSESGFTGDWMTVVTELAVENIVPPYVEIRGEFDLQVWGPEGVAAIKEALLAAEACAEGLEEVTLTCHYDGAPHYRVDIRAPDYQAAESVWEAAQEAASQRMASVEGSISAERL
;
A
#
# COMPACT_ATOMS: atom_id res chain seq x y z
N MET A 1 14.16 -3.53 -11.47
CA MET A 1 13.43 -2.26 -11.26
C MET A 1 13.69 -1.83 -9.83
N LYS A 2 14.45 -0.75 -9.59
CA LYS A 2 14.66 -0.23 -8.24
C LYS A 2 13.46 0.66 -7.90
N GLY A 3 12.67 0.21 -6.92
CA GLY A 3 11.49 0.89 -6.42
C GLY A 3 11.82 2.28 -5.87
N ALA A 4 10.80 3.13 -5.93
CA ALA A 4 10.81 4.55 -5.66
C ALA A 4 11.32 4.93 -4.25
N PHE A 5 12.07 6.04 -4.22
CA PHE A 5 12.21 6.96 -3.07
C PHE A 5 12.80 6.35 -1.77
N GLN A 6 13.98 5.73 -1.89
CA GLN A 6 14.94 5.65 -0.79
C GLN A 6 15.48 7.06 -0.52
N ILE A 7 15.17 7.64 0.65
CA ILE A 7 16.06 8.65 1.21
C ILE A 7 17.28 7.84 1.65
N SER A 8 18.25 7.73 0.75
CA SER A 8 19.59 7.37 1.17
C SER A 8 20.01 8.37 2.24
N SER A 9 20.81 7.95 3.21
CA SER A 9 21.49 8.82 4.18
C SER A 9 22.48 9.81 3.52
N ASN A 10 22.24 10.14 2.24
CA ASN A 10 22.93 11.14 1.46
C ASN A 10 22.34 12.51 1.74
N GLU A 11 23.24 13.45 1.91
CA GLU A 11 22.97 14.88 2.00
C GLU A 11 22.41 15.49 0.69
N TRP A 12 22.44 14.71 -0.41
CA TRP A 12 22.10 15.15 -1.76
C TRP A 12 21.09 14.21 -2.44
N PRO A 13 20.08 14.76 -3.13
CA PRO A 13 19.21 13.94 -3.97
C PRO A 13 19.96 13.37 -5.17
N GLU A 14 19.42 12.30 -5.74
CA GLU A 14 19.94 11.70 -6.98
C GLU A 14 19.33 12.36 -8.22
N GLU A 15 20.09 12.38 -9.32
CA GLU A 15 19.52 12.80 -10.61
C GLU A 15 18.44 11.81 -11.04
N GLY A 16 17.27 12.35 -11.35
CA GLY A 16 16.09 11.59 -11.71
C GLY A 16 15.07 11.40 -10.59
N GLU A 17 15.43 11.70 -9.34
CA GLU A 17 14.60 11.51 -8.15
C GLU A 17 13.38 12.45 -8.14
N LEU A 18 12.23 11.97 -7.65
CA LEU A 18 10.97 12.72 -7.55
C LEU A 18 10.76 13.31 -6.15
N LEU A 19 11.10 14.57 -5.97
CA LEU A 19 11.12 15.24 -4.68
C LEU A 19 9.81 15.97 -4.40
N ILE A 20 9.35 15.92 -3.15
CA ILE A 20 8.29 16.83 -2.68
C ILE A 20 8.95 18.11 -2.23
N CYS A 21 8.47 19.20 -2.80
CA CYS A 21 9.07 20.50 -2.63
C CYS A 21 8.02 21.52 -2.18
N THR A 22 8.44 22.48 -1.38
CA THR A 22 7.61 23.65 -1.02
C THR A 22 8.20 24.90 -1.68
N VAL A 23 7.37 25.65 -2.41
CA VAL A 23 7.80 26.89 -3.07
C VAL A 23 8.22 27.90 -2.02
N ARG A 24 9.51 28.25 -2.01
CA ARG A 24 10.06 29.25 -1.08
C ARG A 24 9.90 30.67 -1.63
N SER A 25 10.26 30.88 -2.89
CA SER A 25 10.13 32.19 -3.54
C SER A 25 9.99 32.05 -5.04
N VAL A 26 9.20 32.94 -5.63
CA VAL A 26 8.96 32.99 -7.07
C VAL A 26 9.69 34.19 -7.67
N LYS A 27 10.45 33.98 -8.75
CA LYS A 27 11.21 34.99 -9.51
C LYS A 27 10.77 35.00 -10.98
N GLU A 28 11.13 36.03 -11.73
CA GLU A 28 10.73 36.13 -13.16
C GLU A 28 11.26 34.97 -14.01
N ASN A 29 12.47 34.48 -13.71
CA ASN A 29 13.15 33.42 -14.47
C ASN A 29 12.90 32.01 -13.93
N GLY A 30 12.20 31.85 -12.80
CA GLY A 30 12.04 30.56 -12.14
C GLY A 30 11.61 30.66 -10.68
N ALA A 31 11.64 29.54 -9.96
CA ALA A 31 11.26 29.48 -8.56
C ALA A 31 12.28 28.69 -7.74
N TYR A 32 12.52 29.14 -6.51
CA TYR A 32 13.30 28.39 -5.53
C TYR A 32 12.36 27.56 -4.68
N LEU A 33 12.67 26.27 -4.54
CA LEU A 33 11.89 25.31 -3.79
C LEU A 33 12.74 24.71 -2.65
N ASN A 34 12.15 24.58 -1.47
CA ASN A 34 12.71 23.80 -0.37
C ASN A 34 12.40 22.32 -0.60
N LEU A 35 13.39 21.45 -0.40
CA LEU A 35 13.26 20.02 -0.61
C LEU A 35 12.87 19.31 0.70
N GLU A 36 11.73 18.64 0.73
CA GLU A 36 11.34 17.83 1.90
C GLU A 36 12.25 16.60 2.00
N GLY A 37 12.83 16.37 3.18
CA GLY A 37 13.78 15.28 3.43
C GLY A 37 15.26 15.64 3.21
N TYR A 38 15.56 16.82 2.64
CA TYR A 38 16.91 17.33 2.48
C TYR A 38 17.04 18.67 3.21
N GLU A 39 17.27 18.61 4.52
CA GLU A 39 17.27 19.79 5.38
C GLU A 39 18.29 20.84 4.90
N GLY A 40 17.86 22.10 4.86
CA GLY A 40 18.68 23.23 4.42
C GLY A 40 18.98 23.31 2.91
N ARG A 41 18.60 22.31 2.11
CA ARG A 41 18.86 22.31 0.66
C ARG A 41 17.70 22.94 -0.12
N THR A 42 18.05 23.77 -1.11
CA THR A 42 17.10 24.40 -2.02
C THR A 42 17.37 24.01 -3.46
N GLY A 43 16.32 23.70 -4.21
CA GLY A 43 16.39 23.52 -5.66
C GLY A 43 15.82 24.72 -6.42
N PHE A 44 16.19 24.84 -7.68
CA PHE A 44 15.70 25.87 -8.58
C PHE A 44 14.98 25.24 -9.78
N VAL A 45 13.76 25.69 -10.05
CA VAL A 45 12.99 25.35 -11.24
C VAL A 45 13.05 26.53 -12.20
N PHE A 46 13.60 26.33 -13.39
CA PHE A 46 13.57 27.34 -14.46
C PHE A 46 12.14 27.51 -15.00
N ILE A 47 11.75 28.71 -15.45
CA ILE A 47 10.39 28.98 -15.96
C ILE A 47 9.94 27.99 -17.05
N GLY A 48 10.86 27.58 -17.92
CA GLY A 48 10.59 26.58 -18.96
C GLY A 48 10.33 25.17 -18.43
N GLU A 49 10.69 24.86 -17.18
CA GLU A 49 10.54 23.56 -16.52
C GLU A 49 9.30 23.49 -15.59
N VAL A 50 8.50 24.56 -15.52
CA VAL A 50 7.32 24.64 -14.64
C VAL A 50 6.12 23.90 -15.23
N ALA A 51 5.87 24.05 -16.53
CA ALA A 51 4.72 23.46 -17.22
C ALA A 51 5.07 23.07 -18.66
N SER A 52 4.27 22.17 -19.26
CA SER A 52 4.49 21.69 -20.63
C SER A 52 4.15 22.72 -21.72
N GLY A 53 3.42 23.78 -21.37
CA GLY A 53 3.06 24.89 -22.27
C GLY A 53 3.92 26.14 -22.07
N TRP A 54 3.72 27.16 -22.91
CA TRP A 54 4.40 28.44 -22.76
C TRP A 54 3.95 29.16 -21.48
N VAL A 55 4.90 29.44 -20.60
CA VAL A 55 4.66 30.15 -19.34
C VAL A 55 5.06 31.62 -19.49
N LYS A 56 4.07 32.53 -19.58
CA LYS A 56 4.33 33.98 -19.63
C LYS A 56 4.63 34.56 -18.24
N ASN A 57 3.95 34.06 -17.21
CA ASN A 57 4.12 34.48 -15.83
C ASN A 57 4.12 33.24 -14.94
N ILE A 58 5.19 33.03 -14.17
CA ILE A 58 5.32 31.88 -13.29
C ILE A 58 4.34 31.92 -12.11
N GLY A 59 3.91 33.11 -11.68
CA GLY A 59 3.01 33.31 -10.55
C GLY A 59 1.59 32.78 -10.79
N THR A 60 1.22 32.50 -12.04
CA THR A 60 -0.04 31.80 -12.36
C THR A 60 0.04 30.29 -12.10
N HIS A 61 1.25 29.73 -12.06
CA HIS A 61 1.49 28.30 -11.88
C HIS A 61 2.01 27.95 -10.47
N LEU A 62 2.81 28.83 -9.87
CA LEU A 62 3.43 28.62 -8.57
C LEU A 62 3.14 29.77 -7.62
N ARG A 63 2.78 29.43 -6.39
CA ARG A 63 2.60 30.38 -5.28
C ARG A 63 3.55 30.04 -4.15
N GLU A 64 4.04 31.05 -3.44
CA GLU A 64 4.85 30.82 -2.23
C GLU A 64 4.07 30.00 -1.20
N GLY A 65 4.74 29.03 -0.57
CA GLY A 65 4.14 28.04 0.33
C GLY A 65 3.42 26.88 -0.35
N GLN A 66 3.24 26.90 -1.68
CA GLN A 66 2.62 25.80 -2.41
C GLN A 66 3.52 24.56 -2.39
N ARG A 67 2.94 23.38 -2.14
CA ARG A 67 3.62 22.09 -2.32
C ARG A 67 3.49 21.59 -3.74
N VAL A 68 4.60 21.12 -4.30
CA VAL A 68 4.70 20.56 -5.65
C VAL A 68 5.62 19.35 -5.66
N VAL A 69 5.40 18.41 -6.58
CA VAL A 69 6.35 17.33 -6.86
C VAL A 69 7.21 17.77 -8.03
N ALA A 70 8.53 17.69 -7.86
CA ALA A 70 9.49 18.06 -8.89
C ALA A 70 10.56 16.97 -9.05
N LYS A 71 10.97 16.72 -10.28
CA LYS A 71 12.07 15.82 -10.60
C LYS A 71 13.39 16.56 -10.49
N ALA A 72 14.39 15.99 -9.81
CA ALA A 72 15.78 16.44 -9.90
C ALA A 72 16.31 16.12 -11.31
N ILE A 73 16.57 17.15 -12.12
CA ILE A 73 17.16 16.96 -13.45
C ILE A 73 18.68 16.94 -13.36
N GLN A 74 19.25 17.84 -12.56
CA GLN A 74 20.69 17.98 -12.45
C GLN A 74 21.09 18.31 -11.01
N VAL A 75 22.09 17.62 -10.49
CA VAL A 75 22.60 17.83 -9.12
C VAL A 75 24.11 18.11 -9.17
N LYS A 76 24.47 19.37 -8.99
CA LYS A 76 25.88 19.82 -8.97
C LYS A 76 26.34 19.99 -7.53
N ARG A 77 26.93 18.92 -6.97
CA ARG A 77 27.42 18.88 -5.57
C ARG A 77 28.49 19.95 -5.31
N ASP A 78 29.44 20.14 -6.22
CA ASP A 78 30.52 21.14 -6.09
C ASP A 78 30.02 22.58 -6.01
N LYS A 79 28.84 22.86 -6.58
CA LYS A 79 28.23 24.20 -6.66
C LYS A 79 26.99 24.34 -5.79
N GLU A 80 26.73 23.32 -4.98
CA GLU A 80 25.56 23.18 -4.14
C GLU A 80 24.22 23.49 -4.85
N ARG A 81 24.11 23.13 -6.13
CA ARG A 81 22.98 23.53 -6.97
C ARG A 81 22.19 22.33 -7.46
N ILE A 82 20.88 22.41 -7.26
CA ILE A 82 19.92 21.40 -7.70
C ILE A 82 18.97 22.06 -8.71
N GLU A 83 18.95 21.55 -9.94
CA GLU A 83 18.01 21.97 -10.97
C GLU A 83 16.83 20.98 -11.01
N LEU A 84 15.63 21.55 -10.91
CA LEU A 84 14.39 20.81 -10.75
C LEU A 84 13.46 21.04 -11.95
N SER A 85 12.58 20.08 -12.20
CA SER A 85 11.49 20.23 -13.18
C SER A 85 10.18 19.66 -12.70
N ILE A 86 9.13 20.46 -12.85
CA ILE A 86 7.76 20.09 -12.48
C ILE A 86 7.05 19.46 -13.68
N LYS A 87 7.32 19.96 -14.89
CA LYS A 87 6.69 19.43 -16.12
C LYS A 87 7.17 18.02 -16.48
N SER A 88 8.36 17.62 -16.03
CA SER A 88 8.89 16.27 -16.26
C SER A 88 8.25 15.19 -15.38
N VAL A 89 7.30 15.54 -14.51
CA VAL A 89 6.55 14.60 -13.68
C VAL A 89 5.14 14.44 -14.26
N SER A 90 4.75 13.21 -14.61
CA SER A 90 3.39 12.90 -15.05
C SER A 90 2.40 13.05 -13.89
N GLU A 91 1.12 13.30 -14.19
CA GLU A 91 0.08 13.44 -13.16
C GLU A 91 -0.07 12.18 -12.30
N GLU A 92 0.06 10.99 -12.90
CA GLU A 92 0.11 9.70 -12.19
C GLU A 92 1.26 9.68 -11.18
N ARG A 93 2.50 9.91 -11.63
CA ARG A 93 3.68 9.95 -10.74
C ARG A 93 3.57 11.00 -9.66
N LYS A 94 2.95 12.16 -9.95
CA LYS A 94 2.69 13.20 -8.93
C LYS A 94 1.77 12.66 -7.84
N ARG A 95 0.67 12.01 -8.22
CA ARG A 95 -0.28 11.41 -7.27
C ARG A 95 0.39 10.34 -6.42
N ASP A 96 1.13 9.43 -7.04
CA ASP A 96 1.82 8.33 -6.34
C ASP A 96 2.87 8.83 -5.35
N THR A 97 3.65 9.84 -5.76
CA THR A 97 4.67 10.45 -4.90
C THR A 97 4.04 11.16 -3.71
N LEU A 98 2.96 11.94 -3.95
CA LEU A 98 2.23 12.61 -2.87
C LEU A 98 1.58 11.60 -1.91
N GLN A 99 1.03 10.50 -2.43
CA GLN A 99 0.42 9.46 -1.60
C GLN A 99 1.47 8.76 -0.73
N SER A 100 2.59 8.35 -1.33
CA SER A 100 3.72 7.73 -0.61
C SER A 100 4.25 8.61 0.52
N TRP A 101 4.29 9.94 0.32
CA TRP A 101 4.69 10.88 1.36
C TRP A 101 3.66 11.04 2.47
N LYS A 102 2.37 11.10 2.14
CA LYS A 102 1.29 11.11 3.15
C LYS A 102 1.35 9.84 4.01
N ASN A 103 1.49 8.68 3.36
CA ASN A 103 1.64 7.38 4.00
C ASN A 103 2.84 7.37 4.95
N ARG A 104 4.02 7.84 4.48
CA ARG A 104 5.22 7.95 5.31
C ARG A 104 5.02 8.85 6.54
N LYS A 105 4.37 10.01 6.37
CA LYS A 105 4.11 10.93 7.47
C LYS A 105 3.16 10.31 8.49
N ARG A 106 2.11 9.62 8.03
CA ARG A 106 1.16 8.90 8.87
C ARG A 106 1.85 7.79 9.66
N ALA A 107 2.65 6.96 8.98
CA ALA A 107 3.41 5.88 9.62
C ALA A 107 4.36 6.39 10.71
N ARG A 108 5.12 7.45 10.44
CA ARG A 108 5.98 8.10 11.46
C ARG A 108 5.18 8.62 12.65
N GLN A 109 4.01 9.20 12.40
CA GLN A 109 3.18 9.72 13.48
C GLN A 109 2.59 8.60 14.35
N ILE A 110 2.19 7.48 13.75
CA ILE A 110 1.76 6.27 14.49
C ILE A 110 2.92 5.76 15.35
N MET A 111 4.11 5.59 14.77
CA MET A 111 5.28 5.11 15.52
C MET A 111 5.72 6.07 16.64
N ARG A 112 5.49 7.38 16.49
CA ARG A 112 5.71 8.33 17.59
C ARG A 112 4.76 8.06 18.76
N VAL A 113 3.49 7.77 18.48
CA VAL A 113 2.51 7.41 19.54
C VAL A 113 2.88 6.09 20.19
N VAL A 114 3.37 5.10 19.42
CA VAL A 114 3.91 3.84 19.96
C VAL A 114 5.06 4.12 20.92
N ALA A 115 6.03 4.94 20.49
CA ALA A 115 7.19 5.31 21.30
C ALA A 115 6.76 5.98 22.61
N GLU A 116 5.79 6.90 22.57
CA GLU A 116 5.23 7.55 23.76
C GLU A 116 4.53 6.55 24.70
N ARG A 117 3.74 5.61 24.16
CA ARG A 117 3.02 4.59 24.96
C ARG A 117 3.96 3.57 25.63
N VAL A 118 5.01 3.18 24.94
CA VAL A 118 5.96 2.15 25.41
C VAL A 118 7.15 2.76 26.17
N GLY A 119 7.34 4.08 26.08
CA GLY A 119 8.44 4.80 26.73
C GLY A 119 9.78 4.62 26.01
N TRP A 120 9.78 4.63 24.68
CA TRP A 120 11.00 4.61 23.88
C TRP A 120 11.61 6.00 23.71
N ASP A 121 12.93 6.05 23.69
CA ASP A 121 13.66 7.22 23.21
C ASP A 121 13.69 7.27 21.67
N GLU A 122 14.23 8.36 21.14
CA GLU A 122 14.30 8.60 19.70
C GLU A 122 15.20 7.56 19.00
N ASP A 123 16.31 7.18 19.62
CA ASP A 123 17.26 6.20 19.05
C ASP A 123 16.62 4.83 18.88
N ARG A 124 15.96 4.32 19.92
CA ARG A 124 15.24 3.05 19.86
C ARG A 124 14.08 3.10 18.86
N THR A 125 13.34 4.20 18.84
CA THR A 125 12.23 4.38 17.89
C THR A 125 12.72 4.34 16.44
N ASN A 126 13.84 5.00 16.16
CA ASN A 126 14.46 5.00 14.83
C ASN A 126 14.97 3.61 14.46
N ALA A 127 15.65 2.91 15.36
CA ALA A 127 16.16 1.56 15.13
C ALA A 127 15.04 0.58 14.74
N VAL A 128 13.93 0.57 15.50
CA VAL A 128 12.77 -0.29 15.17
C VAL A 128 12.12 0.12 13.86
N CYS A 129 11.97 1.43 13.60
CA CYS A 129 11.43 1.91 12.33
C CYS A 129 12.29 1.50 11.12
N ASP A 130 13.61 1.46 11.29
CA ASP A 130 14.54 1.04 10.24
C ASP A 130 14.49 -0.46 10.01
N GLU A 131 14.46 -1.27 11.07
CA GLU A 131 14.27 -2.72 10.98
C GLU A 131 12.94 -3.07 10.27
N MET A 132 11.84 -2.40 10.62
CA MET A 132 10.55 -2.56 9.93
C MET A 132 10.63 -2.19 8.45
N ARG A 133 11.40 -1.16 8.07
CA ARG A 133 11.60 -0.80 6.65
C ARG A 133 12.43 -1.84 5.91
N GLU A 134 13.43 -2.43 6.55
CA GLU A 134 14.25 -3.46 5.93
C GLU A 134 13.44 -4.71 5.64
N VAL A 135 12.56 -5.11 6.56
CA VAL A 135 11.76 -6.32 6.42
C VAL A 135 10.56 -6.12 5.47
N PHE A 136 9.79 -5.05 5.64
CA PHE A 136 8.54 -4.83 4.91
C PHE A 136 8.68 -3.84 3.74
N GLY A 137 9.91 -3.38 3.44
CA GLY A 137 10.22 -2.41 2.39
C GLY A 137 9.87 -0.96 2.75
N THR A 138 8.73 -0.72 3.42
CA THR A 138 8.38 0.61 3.94
C THR A 138 7.74 0.52 5.32
N LEU A 139 7.88 1.59 6.12
CA LEU A 139 7.26 1.65 7.44
C LEU A 139 5.73 1.65 7.35
N TYR A 140 5.15 2.26 6.31
CA TYR A 140 3.70 2.21 6.13
C TYR A 140 3.23 0.81 5.76
N GLY A 141 3.95 0.11 4.88
CA GLY A 141 3.67 -1.29 4.53
C GLY A 141 3.76 -2.22 5.74
N ALA A 142 4.75 -2.04 6.62
CA ALA A 142 4.82 -2.80 7.87
C ALA A 142 3.54 -2.63 8.72
N LEU A 143 3.01 -1.41 8.80
CA LEU A 143 1.77 -1.15 9.53
C LEU A 143 0.52 -1.64 8.77
N GLU A 144 0.51 -1.66 7.43
CA GLU A 144 -0.56 -2.31 6.66
C GLU A 144 -0.63 -3.81 6.95
N GLU A 145 0.52 -4.50 6.99
CA GLU A 145 0.58 -5.92 7.37
C GLU A 145 0.09 -6.13 8.80
N CYS A 146 0.46 -5.25 9.74
CA CYS A 146 -0.05 -5.30 11.12
C CYS A 146 -1.57 -5.06 11.20
N ALA A 147 -2.12 -4.20 10.34
CA ALA A 147 -3.56 -3.95 10.28
C ALA A 147 -4.33 -5.14 9.67
N LEU A 148 -3.67 -5.93 8.83
CA LEU A 148 -4.23 -7.13 8.20
C LEU A 148 -4.12 -8.37 9.10
N SER A 149 -2.99 -8.55 9.79
CA SER A 149 -2.72 -9.73 10.61
C SER A 149 -2.05 -9.36 11.93
N GLU A 150 -2.61 -9.85 13.04
CA GLU A 150 -2.04 -9.67 14.37
C GLU A 150 -0.66 -10.33 14.54
N SER A 151 -0.39 -11.40 13.77
CA SER A 151 0.88 -12.14 13.83
C SER A 151 1.99 -11.58 12.94
N ALA A 152 1.72 -10.55 12.12
CA ALA A 152 2.61 -10.06 11.06
C ALA A 152 4.05 -9.78 11.54
N LEU A 153 4.19 -9.10 12.69
CA LEU A 153 5.51 -8.78 13.27
C LEU A 153 6.23 -10.04 13.78
N SER A 154 5.52 -10.93 14.47
CA SER A 154 6.11 -12.14 15.04
C SER A 154 6.58 -13.13 13.98
N GLU A 155 5.81 -13.31 12.91
CA GLU A 155 6.19 -14.15 11.75
C GLU A 155 7.40 -13.57 11.01
N SER A 156 7.57 -12.26 11.09
CA SER A 156 8.70 -11.51 10.51
C SER A 156 9.93 -11.45 11.43
N GLY A 157 9.91 -12.15 12.57
CA GLY A 157 11.06 -12.27 13.49
C GLY A 157 11.18 -11.19 14.57
N PHE A 158 10.20 -10.27 14.65
CA PHE A 158 10.18 -9.28 15.72
C PHE A 158 9.71 -9.89 17.05
N THR A 159 10.17 -9.32 18.15
CA THR A 159 9.78 -9.76 19.50
C THR A 159 9.57 -8.58 20.45
N GLY A 160 8.67 -8.75 21.41
CA GLY A 160 8.43 -7.82 22.51
C GLY A 160 7.00 -7.29 22.61
N ASP A 161 6.63 -6.84 23.80
CA ASP A 161 5.27 -6.43 24.15
C ASP A 161 4.76 -5.20 23.37
N TRP A 162 5.69 -4.44 22.78
CA TRP A 162 5.39 -3.28 21.94
C TRP A 162 4.65 -3.65 20.65
N MET A 163 4.78 -4.90 20.18
CA MET A 163 4.14 -5.35 18.94
C MET A 163 2.62 -5.21 19.03
N THR A 164 2.03 -5.57 20.17
CA THR A 164 0.58 -5.43 20.40
C THR A 164 0.13 -3.98 20.28
N VAL A 165 0.91 -3.03 20.78
CA VAL A 165 0.62 -1.59 20.69
C VAL A 165 0.69 -1.09 19.24
N VAL A 166 1.65 -1.59 18.46
CA VAL A 166 1.77 -1.28 17.04
C VAL A 166 0.59 -1.83 16.26
N THR A 167 0.23 -3.09 16.48
CA THR A 167 -0.90 -3.75 15.82
C THR A 167 -2.22 -3.04 16.13
N GLU A 168 -2.49 -2.71 17.40
CA GLU A 168 -3.67 -1.94 17.81
C GLU A 168 -3.76 -0.61 17.04
N LEU A 169 -2.69 0.18 17.08
CA LEU A 169 -2.67 1.48 16.42
C LEU A 169 -2.75 1.38 14.89
N ALA A 170 -2.19 0.31 14.30
CA ALA A 170 -2.28 0.04 12.89
C ALA A 170 -3.73 -0.25 12.47
N VAL A 171 -4.42 -1.16 13.15
CA VAL A 171 -5.84 -1.49 12.89
C VAL A 171 -6.74 -0.25 13.01
N GLU A 172 -6.51 0.60 14.02
CA GLU A 172 -7.29 1.82 14.21
C GLU A 172 -7.05 2.89 13.14
N ASN A 173 -5.82 2.97 12.62
CA ASN A 173 -5.36 4.10 11.82
C ASN A 173 -4.98 3.73 10.40
N ILE A 174 -5.16 2.50 9.93
CA ILE A 174 -4.81 2.11 8.57
C ILE A 174 -5.96 1.32 7.98
N VAL A 175 -6.36 1.72 6.78
CA VAL A 175 -7.33 0.97 5.98
C VAL A 175 -6.49 0.04 5.12
N PRO A 176 -6.58 -1.29 5.32
CA PRO A 176 -5.84 -2.23 4.51
C PRO A 176 -6.30 -2.13 3.04
N PRO A 177 -5.42 -2.41 2.08
CA PRO A 177 -5.75 -2.30 0.65
C PRO A 177 -6.80 -3.32 0.20
N TYR A 178 -6.98 -4.40 0.97
CA TYR A 178 -7.99 -5.42 0.79
C TYR A 178 -8.30 -6.06 2.14
N VAL A 179 -9.44 -6.72 2.25
CA VAL A 179 -9.77 -7.65 3.31
C VAL A 179 -9.64 -9.08 2.79
N GLU A 180 -9.24 -10.01 3.65
CA GLU A 180 -9.27 -11.44 3.36
C GLU A 180 -10.31 -12.09 4.30
N ILE A 181 -11.27 -12.81 3.73
CA ILE A 181 -12.17 -13.68 4.50
C ILE A 181 -11.91 -15.13 4.11
N ARG A 182 -11.98 -16.01 5.10
CA ARG A 182 -11.82 -17.44 4.90
C ARG A 182 -13.11 -18.16 5.23
N GLY A 183 -13.47 -19.10 4.39
CA GLY A 183 -14.55 -20.03 4.64
C GLY A 183 -14.14 -21.46 4.31
N GLU A 184 -15.02 -22.38 4.65
CA GLU A 184 -14.84 -23.81 4.45
C GLU A 184 -16.10 -24.38 3.81
N PHE A 185 -15.90 -25.18 2.78
CA PHE A 185 -16.93 -26.04 2.20
C PHE A 185 -16.65 -27.48 2.59
N ASP A 186 -17.64 -28.11 3.23
CA ASP A 186 -17.70 -29.56 3.40
C ASP A 186 -18.51 -30.15 2.25
N LEU A 187 -17.85 -30.85 1.33
CA LEU A 187 -18.49 -31.42 0.14
C LEU A 187 -18.39 -32.94 0.16
N GLN A 188 -19.55 -33.60 0.09
CA GLN A 188 -19.64 -35.05 -0.05
C GLN A 188 -20.52 -35.41 -1.24
N VAL A 189 -20.06 -36.38 -2.03
CA VAL A 189 -20.83 -36.93 -3.16
C VAL A 189 -20.78 -38.45 -3.03
N TRP A 190 -21.94 -39.08 -2.96
CA TRP A 190 -22.09 -40.54 -2.86
C TRP A 190 -22.45 -41.18 -4.22
N GLY A 191 -22.90 -40.35 -5.17
CA GLY A 191 -23.20 -40.75 -6.54
C GLY A 191 -21.96 -41.04 -7.40
N PRO A 192 -22.15 -41.61 -8.61
CA PRO A 192 -21.08 -41.96 -9.54
C PRO A 192 -20.28 -40.77 -10.07
N GLU A 193 -20.81 -39.56 -9.96
CA GLU A 193 -20.13 -38.31 -10.35
C GLU A 193 -18.91 -38.03 -9.47
N GLY A 194 -18.97 -38.43 -8.19
CA GLY A 194 -17.88 -38.34 -7.22
C GLY A 194 -17.15 -36.99 -7.24
N VAL A 195 -15.83 -37.05 -7.42
CA VAL A 195 -14.95 -35.87 -7.42
C VAL A 195 -15.24 -34.88 -8.55
N ALA A 196 -15.84 -35.33 -9.67
CA ALA A 196 -16.17 -34.44 -10.77
C ALA A 196 -17.21 -33.39 -10.34
N ALA A 197 -18.24 -33.81 -9.60
CA ALA A 197 -19.27 -32.92 -9.09
C ALA A 197 -18.71 -31.92 -8.06
N ILE A 198 -17.80 -32.38 -7.18
CA ILE A 198 -17.09 -31.50 -6.24
C ILE A 198 -16.30 -30.43 -7.00
N LYS A 199 -15.55 -30.84 -8.04
CA LYS A 199 -14.77 -29.90 -8.85
C LYS A 199 -15.66 -28.87 -9.55
N GLU A 200 -16.81 -29.28 -10.09
CA GLU A 200 -17.76 -28.36 -10.70
C GLU A 200 -18.37 -27.37 -9.70
N ALA A 201 -18.65 -27.80 -8.47
CA ALA A 201 -19.13 -26.92 -7.41
C ALA A 201 -18.08 -25.86 -7.02
N LEU A 202 -16.81 -26.27 -6.85
CA LEU A 202 -15.71 -25.35 -6.53
C LEU A 202 -15.43 -24.37 -7.66
N LEU A 203 -15.42 -24.83 -8.92
CA LEU A 203 -15.26 -23.96 -10.08
C LEU A 203 -16.42 -22.97 -10.22
N ALA A 204 -17.65 -23.38 -9.89
CA ALA A 204 -18.80 -22.49 -9.89
C ALA A 204 -18.68 -21.40 -8.82
N ALA A 205 -18.13 -21.72 -7.65
CA ALA A 205 -17.82 -20.74 -6.62
C ALA A 205 -16.72 -19.75 -7.07
N GLU A 206 -15.62 -20.23 -7.64
CA GLU A 206 -14.54 -19.37 -8.17
C GLU A 206 -15.04 -18.41 -9.27
N ALA A 207 -15.95 -18.88 -10.12
CA ALA A 207 -16.56 -18.07 -11.17
C ALA A 207 -17.35 -16.86 -10.63
N CYS A 208 -17.79 -16.87 -9.37
CA CYS A 208 -18.49 -15.73 -8.77
C CYS A 208 -17.61 -14.48 -8.60
N ALA A 209 -16.29 -14.65 -8.57
CA ALA A 209 -15.34 -13.53 -8.51
C ALA A 209 -14.87 -13.08 -9.91
N GLU A 210 -15.15 -13.83 -10.98
CA GLU A 210 -14.70 -13.49 -12.32
C GLU A 210 -15.36 -12.19 -12.82
N GLY A 211 -14.52 -11.22 -13.22
CA GLY A 211 -14.98 -9.95 -13.77
C GLY A 211 -15.30 -8.87 -12.72
N LEU A 212 -15.16 -9.17 -11.44
CA LEU A 212 -15.19 -8.17 -10.37
C LEU A 212 -13.82 -7.49 -10.24
N GLU A 213 -13.82 -6.16 -10.11
CA GLU A 213 -12.60 -5.39 -9.96
C GLU A 213 -12.06 -5.52 -8.52
N GLU A 214 -10.76 -5.82 -8.37
CA GLU A 214 -10.09 -5.98 -7.07
C GLU A 214 -10.65 -7.09 -6.14
N VAL A 215 -11.38 -8.06 -6.70
CA VAL A 215 -11.92 -9.21 -5.97
C VAL A 215 -11.34 -10.51 -6.53
N THR A 216 -10.94 -11.43 -5.64
CA THR A 216 -10.50 -12.78 -6.01
C THR A 216 -11.08 -13.80 -5.04
N LEU A 217 -11.56 -14.92 -5.55
CA LEU A 217 -11.96 -16.09 -4.76
C LEU A 217 -11.16 -17.30 -5.25
N THR A 218 -10.54 -18.04 -4.33
CA THR A 218 -9.80 -19.27 -4.63
C THR A 218 -10.21 -20.40 -3.71
N CYS A 219 -10.44 -21.58 -4.29
CA CYS A 219 -10.73 -22.80 -3.54
C CYS A 219 -9.48 -23.67 -3.40
N HIS A 220 -9.26 -24.21 -2.20
CA HIS A 220 -8.12 -25.06 -1.86
C HIS A 220 -8.60 -26.41 -1.30
N TYR A 221 -7.87 -27.47 -1.62
CA TYR A 221 -8.12 -28.79 -1.06
C TYR A 221 -7.32 -28.96 0.24
N ASP A 222 -8.02 -28.95 1.37
CA ASP A 222 -7.41 -29.17 2.70
C ASP A 222 -7.55 -30.63 3.16
N GLY A 223 -8.42 -31.43 2.51
CA GLY A 223 -8.54 -32.87 2.70
C GLY A 223 -10.00 -33.31 2.72
N ALA A 224 -10.39 -34.32 1.93
CA ALA A 224 -11.81 -34.68 1.81
C ALA A 224 -12.43 -35.02 3.18
N PRO A 225 -13.62 -34.49 3.52
CA PRO A 225 -14.52 -33.69 2.68
C PRO A 225 -14.32 -32.15 2.71
N HIS A 226 -13.24 -31.66 3.31
CA HIS A 226 -12.96 -30.26 3.60
C HIS A 226 -12.23 -29.52 2.46
N TYR A 227 -12.75 -28.35 2.10
CA TYR A 227 -12.21 -27.46 1.07
C TYR A 227 -12.23 -26.01 1.58
N ARG A 228 -11.07 -25.36 1.62
CA ARG A 228 -10.98 -23.95 2.05
C ARG A 228 -11.30 -23.00 0.91
N VAL A 229 -12.00 -21.93 1.22
CA VAL A 229 -12.34 -20.84 0.29
C VAL A 229 -11.72 -19.56 0.83
N ASP A 230 -10.77 -19.00 0.09
CA ASP A 230 -10.10 -17.75 0.43
C ASP A 230 -10.63 -16.64 -0.51
N ILE A 231 -11.20 -15.58 0.05
CA ILE A 231 -11.73 -14.43 -0.70
C ILE A 231 -10.95 -13.18 -0.32
N ARG A 232 -10.45 -12.44 -1.31
CA ARG A 232 -9.91 -11.09 -1.14
C ARG A 232 -10.79 -10.09 -1.86
N ALA A 233 -11.06 -8.96 -1.21
CA ALA A 233 -11.93 -7.90 -1.73
C ALA A 233 -11.53 -6.52 -1.17
N PRO A 234 -11.95 -5.39 -1.76
CA PRO A 234 -11.59 -4.06 -1.27
C PRO A 234 -12.19 -3.73 0.11
N ASP A 235 -13.32 -4.36 0.47
CA ASP A 235 -13.97 -4.19 1.76
C ASP A 235 -14.79 -5.44 2.15
N TYR A 236 -15.21 -5.51 3.42
CA TYR A 236 -15.98 -6.64 3.94
C TYR A 236 -17.34 -6.82 3.25
N GLN A 237 -17.95 -5.74 2.74
CA GLN A 237 -19.25 -5.85 2.08
C GLN A 237 -19.12 -6.55 0.72
N ALA A 238 -18.10 -6.19 -0.06
CA ALA A 238 -17.77 -6.86 -1.30
C ALA A 238 -17.38 -8.33 -1.06
N ALA A 239 -16.56 -8.59 -0.02
CA ALA A 239 -16.18 -9.95 0.36
C ALA A 239 -17.40 -10.81 0.71
N GLU A 240 -18.31 -10.29 1.53
CA GLU A 240 -19.52 -11.01 1.97
C GLU A 240 -20.45 -11.31 0.80
N SER A 241 -20.66 -10.34 -0.09
CA SER A 241 -21.50 -10.53 -1.27
C SER A 241 -21.00 -11.66 -2.17
N VAL A 242 -19.68 -11.80 -2.28
CA VAL A 242 -19.06 -12.86 -3.10
C VAL A 242 -19.11 -14.21 -2.39
N TRP A 243 -18.94 -14.22 -1.07
CA TRP A 243 -19.11 -15.41 -0.25
C TRP A 243 -20.53 -15.99 -0.36
N GLU A 244 -21.56 -15.16 -0.20
CA GLU A 244 -22.96 -15.58 -0.35
C GLU A 244 -23.23 -16.13 -1.76
N ALA A 245 -22.74 -15.46 -2.80
CA ALA A 245 -22.89 -15.92 -4.19
C ALA A 245 -22.17 -17.26 -4.43
N ALA A 246 -20.97 -17.43 -3.88
CA ALA A 246 -20.19 -18.66 -3.99
C ALA A 246 -20.88 -19.84 -3.30
N GLN A 247 -21.42 -19.61 -2.09
CA GLN A 247 -22.23 -20.61 -1.36
C GLN A 247 -23.44 -21.04 -2.17
N GLU A 248 -24.18 -20.09 -2.75
CA GLU A 248 -25.35 -20.38 -3.57
C GLU A 248 -24.96 -21.17 -4.83
N ALA A 249 -23.93 -20.73 -5.55
CA ALA A 249 -23.47 -21.38 -6.78
C ALA A 249 -23.01 -22.82 -6.54
N ALA A 250 -22.21 -23.06 -5.50
CA ALA A 250 -21.78 -24.40 -5.12
C ALA A 250 -22.98 -25.27 -4.69
N SER A 251 -23.91 -24.71 -3.92
CA SER A 251 -25.12 -25.41 -3.49
C SER A 251 -26.02 -25.82 -4.64
N GLN A 252 -26.18 -24.95 -5.65
CA GLN A 252 -26.93 -25.26 -6.86
C GLN A 252 -26.31 -26.42 -7.65
N ARG A 253 -24.97 -26.50 -7.74
CA ARG A 253 -24.29 -27.64 -8.36
C ARG A 253 -24.50 -28.92 -7.58
N MET A 254 -24.36 -28.85 -6.26
CA MET A 254 -24.50 -30.00 -5.37
C MET A 254 -25.95 -30.52 -5.29
N ALA A 255 -26.96 -29.66 -5.49
CA ALA A 255 -28.36 -30.07 -5.54
C ALA A 255 -28.69 -31.00 -6.73
N SER A 256 -27.84 -31.05 -7.76
CA SER A 256 -28.03 -31.91 -8.93
C SER A 256 -27.46 -33.32 -8.78
N VAL A 257 -26.75 -33.60 -7.67
CA VAL A 257 -26.10 -34.88 -7.40
C VAL A 257 -26.54 -35.46 -6.06
N GLU A 258 -26.33 -36.77 -5.88
CA GLU A 258 -26.56 -37.41 -4.58
C GLU A 258 -25.38 -37.10 -3.64
N GLY A 259 -25.53 -36.05 -2.85
CA GLY A 259 -24.47 -35.53 -1.99
C GLY A 259 -24.96 -34.52 -0.95
N SER A 260 -24.00 -33.88 -0.27
CA SER A 260 -24.25 -32.80 0.69
C SER A 260 -23.18 -31.71 0.61
N ILE A 261 -23.58 -30.49 0.94
CA ILE A 261 -22.73 -29.33 1.10
C ILE A 261 -23.03 -28.68 2.46
N SER A 262 -21.99 -28.39 3.22
CA SER A 262 -22.04 -27.40 4.31
C SER A 262 -21.04 -26.30 4.00
N ALA A 263 -21.38 -25.06 4.37
CA ALA A 263 -20.51 -23.92 4.16
C ALA A 263 -20.45 -23.09 5.43
N GLU A 264 -19.25 -22.94 5.99
CA GLU A 264 -19.02 -22.20 7.23
C GLU A 264 -17.95 -21.14 7.01
N ARG A 265 -18.11 -20.01 7.69
CA ARG A 265 -17.10 -18.94 7.70
C ARG A 265 -16.22 -19.10 8.93
N LEU A 266 -14.92 -18.90 8.76
CA LEU A 266 -13.92 -18.94 9.83
C LEU A 266 -13.70 -17.56 10.46
#